data_AF-A0A955FT99-F1
#
_entry.id   AF-A0A955FT99-F1
#
_cell.length_a   1.000
_cell.length_b   1.000
_cell.length_c   1.000
_cell.angle_alpha   90.00
_cell.angle_beta   90.00
_cell.angle_gamma   90.00
#
_symmetry.space_group_name_H-M   'P 1'
#
loop_
_entity.id
_entity.type
_entity.pdbx_description
1 polymer ?
#
loop_
_entity_poly.entity_id
_entity_poly.type
_entity_poly.pdbx_seq_one_letter_code
_entity_poly.pdbx_strand_id
1 'polypeptide(L)'
;FRSQAIRAALGVHKQRTNRLLEPFMWHTVIVSATEWSNFFALRAHKDAQPEIRDAACAMRDAMNNSTPVVLAPNEWHTPLILPDEDFSLQDKIKISVGRCARVSYLTHDGVRDPSKDIELYDRLIEGGHMSPLEHVARPITDDDFQFGNFVGWWQHRQDIPYEWDYGARPNP
;
A
#
# COMPACT_ATOMS: atom_id res chain seq x y z
N PHE A 1 -23.22 -5.27 12.67
CA PHE A 1 -23.51 -4.07 13.48
C PHE A 1 -24.11 -4.35 14.89
N ARG A 2 -23.88 -5.52 15.51
CA ARG A 2 -24.24 -5.79 16.93
C ARG A 2 -23.05 -5.74 17.92
N SER A 3 -21.84 -5.45 17.44
CA SER A 3 -20.61 -5.62 18.22
C SER A 3 -20.37 -4.50 19.25
N GLN A 4 -20.85 -3.27 19.02
CA GLN A 4 -20.61 -2.15 19.92
C GLN A 4 -21.39 -2.26 21.25
N ALA A 5 -22.68 -2.60 21.18
CA ALA A 5 -23.52 -2.76 22.38
C ALA A 5 -23.04 -3.91 23.29
N ILE A 6 -22.57 -5.02 22.68
CA ILE A 6 -22.05 -6.18 23.42
C ILE A 6 -20.69 -5.86 24.09
N ARG A 7 -19.80 -5.10 23.43
CA ARG A 7 -18.51 -4.68 24.02
C ARG A 7 -18.70 -3.82 25.26
N ALA A 8 -19.65 -2.88 25.22
CA ALA A 8 -19.99 -2.03 26.34
C ALA A 8 -20.57 -2.84 27.52
N ALA A 9 -21.44 -3.82 27.25
CA ALA A 9 -22.02 -4.69 28.27
C ALA A 9 -20.99 -5.64 28.93
N LEU A 10 -19.96 -6.07 28.19
CA LEU A 10 -18.90 -6.97 28.69
C LEU A 10 -17.67 -6.23 29.26
N GLY A 11 -17.61 -4.90 29.16
CA GLY A 11 -16.46 -4.10 29.64
C GLY A 11 -15.16 -4.33 28.87
N VAL A 12 -15.21 -4.86 27.65
CA VAL A 12 -13.99 -5.23 26.88
C VAL A 12 -13.54 -4.11 25.96
N HIS A 13 -12.27 -3.73 26.05
CA HIS A 13 -11.67 -2.71 25.20
C HIS A 13 -11.73 -3.09 23.70
N LYS A 14 -12.03 -2.09 22.85
CA LYS A 14 -12.22 -2.26 21.39
C LYS A 14 -11.04 -2.96 20.73
N GLN A 15 -9.81 -2.58 21.09
CA GLN A 15 -8.59 -3.12 20.47
C GLN A 15 -8.40 -4.61 20.75
N ARG A 16 -8.71 -5.07 21.98
CA ARG A 16 -8.63 -6.51 22.35
C ARG A 16 -9.66 -7.33 21.60
N THR A 17 -10.88 -6.82 21.49
CA THR A 17 -11.94 -7.50 20.74
C THR A 17 -11.62 -7.58 19.25
N ASN A 18 -11.13 -6.49 18.64
CA ASN A 18 -10.76 -6.49 17.24
C ASN A 18 -9.65 -7.49 16.94
N ARG A 19 -8.61 -7.60 17.79
CA ARG A 19 -7.51 -8.55 17.57
C ARG A 19 -7.93 -10.02 17.62
N LEU A 20 -8.95 -10.35 18.41
CA LEU A 20 -9.52 -11.71 18.44
C LEU A 20 -10.38 -12.02 17.21
N LEU A 21 -11.03 -11.00 16.66
CA LEU A 21 -11.90 -11.14 15.50
C LEU A 21 -11.17 -10.97 14.17
N GLU A 22 -10.00 -10.33 14.18
CA GLU A 22 -9.18 -10.01 13.01
C GLU A 22 -9.04 -11.20 12.06
N PRO A 23 -8.69 -12.44 12.49
CA PRO A 23 -8.56 -13.57 11.57
C PRO A 23 -9.83 -13.95 10.79
N PHE A 24 -11.00 -13.50 11.24
CA PHE A 24 -12.30 -13.80 10.64
C PHE A 24 -12.93 -12.60 9.93
N MET A 25 -12.18 -11.48 9.82
CA MET A 25 -12.63 -10.27 9.15
C MET A 25 -12.01 -10.15 7.75
N TRP A 26 -12.73 -9.52 6.83
CA TRP A 26 -12.19 -9.14 5.54
C TRP A 26 -11.14 -8.03 5.70
N HIS A 27 -10.07 -8.15 4.95
CA HIS A 27 -9.01 -7.14 4.87
C HIS A 27 -8.88 -6.63 3.45
N THR A 28 -8.75 -5.32 3.33
CA THR A 28 -8.35 -4.68 2.07
C THR A 28 -6.87 -4.33 2.20
N VAL A 29 -6.05 -4.82 1.25
CA VAL A 29 -4.60 -4.65 1.28
C VAL A 29 -4.14 -4.17 -0.09
N ILE A 30 -3.19 -3.23 -0.11
CA ILE A 30 -2.41 -2.91 -1.31
C ILE A 30 -1.12 -3.71 -1.23
N VAL A 31 -0.81 -4.43 -2.29
CA VAL A 31 0.47 -5.14 -2.43
C VAL A 31 1.08 -4.69 -3.74
N SER A 32 2.33 -4.24 -3.67
CA SER A 32 3.15 -3.95 -4.85
C SER A 32 4.34 -4.92 -4.84
N ALA A 33 4.77 -5.40 -5.99
CA ALA A 33 6.02 -6.14 -6.16
C ALA A 33 6.38 -6.17 -7.65
N THR A 34 7.64 -6.46 -7.98
CA THR A 34 8.05 -6.80 -9.35
C THR A 34 8.01 -8.32 -9.57
N GLU A 35 8.40 -9.09 -8.53
CA GLU A 35 8.54 -10.54 -8.61
C GLU A 35 7.30 -11.29 -8.06
N TRP A 36 6.46 -11.80 -8.95
CA TRP A 36 5.21 -12.50 -8.57
C TRP A 36 5.22 -14.01 -8.81
N SER A 37 6.20 -14.53 -9.54
CA SER A 37 6.24 -15.94 -9.98
C SER A 37 6.13 -16.92 -8.81
N ASN A 38 6.94 -16.74 -7.77
CA ASN A 38 6.93 -17.56 -6.56
C ASN A 38 5.63 -17.43 -5.76
N PHE A 39 5.08 -16.21 -5.66
CA PHE A 39 3.81 -15.99 -4.98
C PHE A 39 2.68 -16.77 -5.65
N PHE A 40 2.55 -16.69 -6.98
CA PHE A 40 1.53 -17.43 -7.69
C PHE A 40 1.78 -18.95 -7.70
N ALA A 41 3.03 -19.40 -7.79
CA ALA A 41 3.35 -20.82 -7.72
C ALA A 41 2.90 -21.45 -6.40
N LEU A 42 3.06 -20.73 -5.28
CA LEU A 42 2.73 -21.23 -3.95
C LEU A 42 1.29 -20.95 -3.53
N ARG A 43 0.77 -19.77 -3.86
CA ARG A 43 -0.53 -19.29 -3.36
C ARG A 43 -1.69 -19.62 -4.29
N ALA A 44 -1.47 -19.76 -5.60
CA ALA A 44 -2.50 -20.27 -6.51
C ALA A 44 -2.49 -21.82 -6.63
N HIS A 45 -1.68 -22.51 -5.83
CA HIS A 45 -1.60 -23.97 -5.81
C HIS A 45 -2.86 -24.60 -5.21
N LYS A 46 -3.22 -25.82 -5.62
CA LYS A 46 -4.40 -26.55 -5.12
C LYS A 46 -4.37 -26.85 -3.62
N ASP A 47 -3.18 -26.96 -3.04
CA ASP A 47 -2.97 -27.26 -1.61
C ASP A 47 -2.83 -25.99 -0.75
N ALA A 48 -2.92 -24.80 -1.37
CA ALA A 48 -2.99 -23.55 -0.62
C ALA A 48 -4.36 -23.44 0.08
N GLN A 49 -4.36 -22.75 1.21
CA GLN A 49 -5.60 -22.44 1.94
C GLN A 49 -6.63 -21.78 0.98
N PRO A 50 -7.92 -22.19 0.99
CA PRO A 50 -8.89 -21.73 0.00
C PRO A 50 -8.98 -20.21 -0.15
N GLU A 51 -9.01 -19.48 0.96
CA GLU A 51 -9.23 -18.02 0.94
C GLU A 51 -8.08 -17.26 0.28
N ILE A 52 -6.82 -17.62 0.57
CA ILE A 52 -5.66 -16.99 -0.08
C ILE A 52 -5.48 -17.48 -1.51
N ARG A 53 -5.90 -18.73 -1.79
CA ARG A 53 -5.85 -19.30 -3.13
C ARG A 53 -6.77 -18.57 -4.08
N ASP A 54 -8.00 -18.32 -3.68
CA ASP A 54 -8.98 -17.61 -4.50
C ASP A 54 -8.50 -16.18 -4.80
N ALA A 55 -7.95 -15.48 -3.80
CA ALA A 55 -7.34 -14.17 -4.00
C ALA A 55 -6.12 -14.22 -4.95
N ALA A 56 -5.20 -15.17 -4.76
CA ALA A 56 -4.00 -15.29 -5.60
C ALA A 56 -4.33 -15.68 -7.06
N CYS A 57 -5.31 -16.56 -7.27
CA CYS A 57 -5.81 -16.89 -8.61
C CYS A 57 -6.42 -15.65 -9.27
N ALA A 58 -7.30 -14.92 -8.58
CA ALA A 58 -7.91 -13.71 -9.11
C ALA A 58 -6.87 -12.63 -9.45
N MET A 59 -5.87 -12.42 -8.59
CA MET A 59 -4.76 -11.50 -8.86
C MET A 59 -3.97 -11.91 -10.11
N ARG A 60 -3.59 -13.19 -10.22
CA ARG A 60 -2.84 -13.71 -11.38
C ARG A 60 -3.63 -13.51 -12.66
N ASP A 61 -4.91 -13.87 -12.66
CA ASP A 61 -5.76 -13.80 -13.84
C ASP A 61 -6.00 -12.34 -14.24
N ALA A 62 -6.18 -11.43 -13.28
CA ALA A 62 -6.26 -9.99 -13.54
C ALA A 62 -4.96 -9.43 -14.15
N MET A 63 -3.79 -9.83 -13.62
CA MET A 63 -2.50 -9.42 -14.17
C MET A 63 -2.29 -9.95 -15.60
N ASN A 64 -2.58 -11.23 -15.85
CA ASN A 64 -2.44 -11.84 -17.17
C ASN A 64 -3.34 -11.20 -18.24
N ASN A 65 -4.51 -10.70 -17.83
CA ASN A 65 -5.47 -10.03 -18.72
C ASN A 65 -5.26 -8.51 -18.79
N SER A 66 -4.30 -7.97 -18.04
CA SER A 66 -4.01 -6.54 -18.06
C SER A 66 -3.05 -6.17 -19.18
N THR A 67 -3.09 -4.92 -19.63
CA THR A 67 -2.05 -4.33 -20.46
C THR A 67 -1.29 -3.32 -19.61
N PRO A 68 -0.06 -3.63 -19.16
CA PRO A 68 0.69 -2.73 -18.29
C PRO A 68 1.17 -1.50 -19.07
N VAL A 69 1.26 -0.37 -18.36
CA VAL A 69 1.90 0.84 -18.87
C VAL A 69 3.41 0.69 -18.62
N VAL A 70 4.19 0.70 -19.70
CA VAL A 70 5.65 0.71 -19.61
C VAL A 70 6.11 2.11 -19.26
N LEU A 71 6.96 2.23 -18.24
CA LEU A 71 7.52 3.50 -17.79
C LEU A 71 8.97 3.64 -18.23
N ALA A 72 9.31 4.82 -18.77
CA ALA A 72 10.67 5.20 -19.11
C ALA A 72 11.43 5.74 -17.88
N PRO A 73 12.77 5.87 -17.94
CA PRO A 73 13.52 6.54 -16.89
C PRO A 73 12.97 7.95 -16.59
N ASN A 74 12.83 8.27 -15.30
CA ASN A 74 12.19 9.48 -14.75
C ASN A 74 10.65 9.52 -14.80
N GLU A 75 9.98 8.51 -15.34
CA GLU A 75 8.54 8.34 -15.15
C GLU A 75 8.25 7.63 -13.82
N TRP A 76 7.02 7.77 -13.33
CA TRP A 76 6.66 7.36 -11.98
C TRP A 76 5.41 6.49 -11.96
N HIS A 77 5.53 5.35 -11.29
CA HIS A 77 4.40 4.54 -10.89
C HIS A 77 3.71 5.23 -9.70
N THR A 78 2.50 5.73 -9.92
CA THR A 78 1.69 6.45 -8.93
C THR A 78 0.34 5.74 -8.74
N PRO A 79 0.28 4.67 -7.92
CA PRO A 79 -0.95 3.94 -7.64
C PRO A 79 -2.11 4.84 -7.22
N LEU A 80 -3.34 4.43 -7.59
CA LEU A 80 -4.58 5.08 -7.19
C LEU A 80 -4.74 6.54 -7.67
N ILE A 81 -3.90 7.01 -8.58
CA ILE A 81 -4.15 8.22 -9.38
C ILE A 81 -4.90 7.79 -10.65
N LEU A 82 -6.02 8.45 -10.93
CA LEU A 82 -6.82 8.18 -12.11
C LEU A 82 -6.22 8.87 -13.35
N PRO A 83 -6.39 8.31 -14.57
CA PRO A 83 -5.81 8.88 -15.79
C PRO A 83 -6.27 10.32 -16.11
N ASP A 84 -7.46 10.71 -15.67
CA ASP A 84 -8.06 12.04 -15.86
C ASP A 84 -7.65 13.06 -14.78
N GLU A 85 -6.89 12.63 -13.77
CA GLU A 85 -6.37 13.50 -12.71
C GLU A 85 -5.07 14.19 -13.15
N ASP A 86 -5.20 15.44 -13.60
CA ASP A 86 -4.07 16.28 -14.00
C ASP A 86 -3.50 17.07 -12.81
N PHE A 87 -2.55 16.44 -12.12
CA PHE A 87 -1.76 17.07 -11.06
C PHE A 87 -0.29 17.17 -11.45
N SER A 88 0.44 18.07 -10.79
CA SER A 88 1.90 18.10 -10.89
C SER A 88 2.49 16.74 -10.46
N LEU A 89 3.65 16.36 -11.00
CA LEU A 89 4.29 15.08 -10.62
C LEU A 89 4.51 14.98 -9.10
N GLN A 90 4.93 16.08 -8.47
CA GLN A 90 5.14 16.13 -7.02
C GLN A 90 3.85 15.88 -6.25
N ASP A 91 2.74 16.48 -6.69
CA ASP A 91 1.44 16.24 -6.07
C ASP A 91 0.95 14.82 -6.33
N LYS A 92 1.14 14.26 -7.53
CA LYS A 92 0.78 12.86 -7.84
C LYS A 92 1.45 11.88 -6.89
N ILE A 93 2.74 12.07 -6.62
CA ILE A 93 3.51 11.26 -5.66
C ILE A 93 2.87 11.34 -4.27
N LYS A 94 2.69 12.56 -3.74
CA LYS A 94 2.14 12.76 -2.39
C LYS A 94 0.71 12.23 -2.25
N ILE A 95 -0.15 12.53 -3.21
CA ILE A 95 -1.54 12.07 -3.25
C ILE A 95 -1.59 10.55 -3.31
N SER A 96 -0.77 9.94 -4.18
CA SER A 96 -0.70 8.48 -4.33
C SER A 96 -0.30 7.79 -3.02
N VAL A 97 0.73 8.30 -2.33
CA VAL A 97 1.12 7.80 -1.00
C VAL A 97 -0.01 7.96 0.02
N GLY A 98 -0.64 9.13 0.07
CA GLY A 98 -1.77 9.39 0.96
C GLY A 98 -2.93 8.42 0.73
N ARG A 99 -3.27 8.16 -0.53
CA ARG A 99 -4.31 7.18 -0.91
C ARG A 99 -3.90 5.75 -0.55
N CYS A 100 -2.63 5.38 -0.76
CA CYS A 100 -2.13 4.07 -0.36
C CYS A 100 -2.25 3.85 1.14
N ALA A 101 -1.90 4.87 1.95
CA ALA A 101 -2.09 4.83 3.39
C ALA A 101 -3.57 4.69 3.76
N ARG A 102 -4.48 5.42 3.09
CA ARG A 102 -5.92 5.38 3.38
C ARG A 102 -6.58 4.03 3.13
N VAL A 103 -6.04 3.16 2.29
CA VAL A 103 -6.61 1.81 2.13
C VAL A 103 -6.57 1.02 3.44
N SER A 104 -5.61 1.32 4.32
CA SER A 104 -5.58 0.78 5.69
C SER A 104 -6.53 1.49 6.68
N TYR A 105 -7.08 2.66 6.32
CA TYR A 105 -7.86 3.55 7.19
C TYR A 105 -9.29 3.86 6.71
N LEU A 106 -9.76 3.28 5.59
CA LEU A 106 -11.01 3.57 4.88
C LEU A 106 -12.12 4.23 5.74
N THR A 107 -12.13 5.56 5.73
CA THR A 107 -13.27 6.38 6.14
C THR A 107 -14.38 6.15 5.12
N HIS A 108 -15.56 5.78 5.60
CA HIS A 108 -16.70 5.33 4.77
C HIS A 108 -17.32 6.43 3.88
N ASP A 109 -16.72 7.62 3.81
CA ASP A 109 -17.35 8.80 3.22
C ASP A 109 -17.06 9.03 1.73
N GLY A 110 -16.25 8.18 1.08
CA GLY A 110 -16.15 8.12 -0.38
C GLY A 110 -15.56 9.35 -1.10
N VAL A 111 -15.34 10.47 -0.42
CA VAL A 111 -14.75 11.69 -0.99
C VAL A 111 -13.22 11.57 -1.03
N ARG A 112 -12.66 11.56 -2.24
CA ARG A 112 -11.22 11.63 -2.49
C ARG A 112 -10.81 13.10 -2.57
N ASP A 113 -10.42 13.67 -1.44
CA ASP A 113 -9.90 15.04 -1.36
C ASP A 113 -8.35 15.01 -1.48
N PRO A 114 -7.77 15.49 -2.61
CA PRO A 114 -6.32 15.49 -2.81
C PRO A 114 -5.55 16.27 -1.75
N SER A 115 -6.11 17.37 -1.23
CA SER A 115 -5.46 18.16 -0.18
C SER A 115 -5.34 17.34 1.11
N LYS A 116 -6.36 16.54 1.44
CA LYS A 116 -6.32 15.63 2.59
C LYS A 116 -5.35 14.46 2.38
N ASP A 117 -5.11 14.06 1.14
CA ASP A 117 -4.09 13.05 0.82
C ASP A 117 -2.67 13.60 1.03
N ILE A 118 -2.42 14.85 0.61
CA ILE A 118 -1.16 15.55 0.83
C ILE A 118 -0.91 15.79 2.34
N GLU A 119 -1.91 16.29 3.08
CA GLU A 119 -1.80 16.45 4.53
C GLU A 119 -1.49 15.11 5.24
N LEU A 120 -2.03 14.00 4.74
CA LEU A 120 -1.72 12.67 5.28
C LEU A 120 -0.28 12.27 4.95
N TYR A 121 0.18 12.49 3.72
CA TYR A 121 1.57 12.27 3.33
C TYR A 121 2.56 12.98 4.25
N ASP A 122 2.35 14.27 4.51
CA ASP A 122 3.26 15.06 5.34
C ASP A 122 3.31 14.51 6.78
N ARG A 123 2.14 14.15 7.35
CA ARG A 123 2.07 13.51 8.68
C ARG A 123 2.72 12.12 8.74
N LEU A 124 2.65 11.34 7.66
CA LEU A 124 3.30 10.03 7.61
C LEU A 124 4.82 10.18 7.65
N ILE A 125 5.36 11.15 6.91
CA ILE A 125 6.79 11.45 6.94
C ILE A 125 7.18 11.94 8.32
N GLU A 126 6.44 12.91 8.88
CA GLU A 126 6.70 13.45 10.21
C GLU A 126 6.69 12.36 11.27
N GLY A 127 5.73 11.44 11.24
CA GLY A 127 5.59 10.34 12.20
C GLY A 127 6.41 9.08 11.91
N GLY A 128 7.25 9.07 10.87
CA GLY A 128 8.10 7.91 10.55
C GLY A 128 7.39 6.72 9.93
N HIS A 129 6.16 6.92 9.45
CA HIS A 129 5.35 5.86 8.84
C HIS A 129 5.68 5.70 7.36
N MET A 130 6.78 5.00 7.07
CA MET A 130 7.35 4.91 5.72
C MET A 130 6.70 3.87 4.79
N SER A 131 5.93 2.90 5.33
CA SER A 131 5.39 1.81 4.50
C SER A 131 4.51 2.27 3.32
N PRO A 132 3.67 3.32 3.41
CA PRO A 132 2.87 3.73 2.26
C PRO A 132 3.70 4.32 1.11
N LEU A 133 4.93 4.77 1.39
CA LEU A 133 5.85 5.34 0.40
C LEU A 133 6.53 4.26 -0.45
N GLU A 134 6.45 3.00 -0.07
CA GLU A 134 7.03 1.86 -0.81
C GLU A 134 6.29 1.57 -2.12
N HIS A 135 5.01 1.94 -2.19
CA HIS A 135 4.15 1.65 -3.35
C HIS A 135 4.38 2.59 -4.53
N VAL A 136 4.88 3.81 -4.27
CA VAL A 136 5.21 4.81 -5.28
C VAL A 136 6.67 4.65 -5.66
N ALA A 137 6.97 4.50 -6.95
CA ALA A 137 8.34 4.21 -7.39
C ALA A 137 8.62 4.65 -8.84
N ARG A 138 9.89 4.62 -9.21
CA ARG A 138 10.38 4.91 -10.58
C ARG A 138 11.33 3.81 -11.05
N PRO A 139 11.34 3.46 -12.35
CA PRO A 139 12.33 2.53 -12.88
C PRO A 139 13.72 3.16 -12.79
N ILE A 140 14.73 2.32 -12.58
CA ILE A 140 16.14 2.72 -12.64
C ILE A 140 16.83 2.05 -13.83
N THR A 141 18.06 2.46 -14.14
CA THR A 141 18.82 1.91 -15.27
C THR A 141 19.46 0.56 -14.98
N ASP A 142 19.58 0.19 -13.72
CA ASP A 142 20.15 -1.08 -13.28
C ASP A 142 19.02 -2.06 -12.98
N ASP A 143 18.66 -2.86 -13.98
CA ASP A 143 17.51 -3.76 -13.94
C ASP A 143 17.68 -4.91 -12.93
N ASP A 144 18.90 -5.19 -12.47
CA ASP A 144 19.18 -6.27 -11.51
C ASP A 144 19.20 -5.76 -10.05
N PHE A 145 19.19 -4.44 -9.83
CA PHE A 145 19.30 -3.88 -8.50
C PHE A 145 17.99 -4.02 -7.71
N GLN A 146 18.06 -4.53 -6.49
CA GLN A 146 16.88 -4.75 -5.63
C GLN A 146 16.75 -3.69 -4.51
N PHE A 147 15.58 -3.04 -4.43
CA PHE A 147 15.16 -2.21 -3.30
C PHE A 147 13.89 -2.78 -2.66
N GLY A 148 14.03 -3.33 -1.46
CA GLY A 148 12.92 -3.96 -0.74
C GLY A 148 12.30 -5.09 -1.58
N ASN A 149 11.03 -4.92 -1.91
CA ASN A 149 10.20 -5.84 -2.71
C ASN A 149 10.27 -5.60 -4.23
N PHE A 150 11.07 -4.65 -4.71
CA PHE A 150 11.22 -4.35 -6.14
C PHE A 150 12.62 -4.65 -6.67
N VAL A 151 12.71 -5.15 -7.89
CA VAL A 151 13.93 -5.34 -8.68
C VAL A 151 13.88 -4.40 -9.90
N GLY A 152 14.92 -3.60 -10.13
CA GLY A 152 14.97 -2.61 -11.22
C GLY A 152 14.18 -1.31 -10.95
N TRP A 153 13.73 -1.07 -9.71
CA TRP A 153 12.95 0.12 -9.34
C TRP A 153 13.43 0.76 -8.05
N TRP A 154 13.34 2.09 -8.00
CA TRP A 154 13.60 2.90 -6.82
C TRP A 154 12.30 3.35 -6.18
N GLN A 155 12.06 2.93 -4.93
CA GLN A 155 10.87 3.30 -4.16
C GLN A 155 11.00 4.72 -3.59
N HIS A 156 9.89 5.46 -3.55
CA HIS A 156 9.86 6.81 -3.00
C HIS A 156 10.30 6.85 -1.53
N ARG A 157 10.04 5.78 -0.78
CA ARG A 157 10.55 5.58 0.59
C ARG A 157 12.05 5.88 0.70
N GLN A 158 12.84 5.46 -0.29
CA GLN A 158 14.30 5.62 -0.30
C GLN A 158 14.74 7.07 -0.55
N ASP A 159 13.85 7.93 -1.05
CA ASP A 159 14.12 9.37 -1.18
C ASP A 159 14.02 10.11 0.16
N ILE A 160 13.46 9.47 1.20
CA ILE A 160 13.23 10.13 2.49
C ILE A 160 14.47 10.04 3.38
N PRO A 161 15.01 11.17 3.85
CA PRO A 161 16.12 11.15 4.80
C PRO A 161 15.78 10.37 6.07
N TYR A 162 16.75 9.57 6.53
CA TYR A 162 16.64 8.77 7.74
C TYR A 162 15.44 7.81 7.73
N GLU A 163 15.00 7.34 6.56
CA GLU A 163 13.89 6.37 6.48
C GLU A 163 14.21 5.04 7.21
N TRP A 164 15.49 4.65 7.19
CA TRP A 164 16.00 3.41 7.78
C TRP A 164 16.29 3.53 9.27
N ASP A 165 16.48 4.75 9.78
CA ASP A 165 16.65 5.05 11.22
C ASP A 165 15.94 6.35 11.57
N TYR A 166 14.62 6.23 11.75
CA TYR A 166 13.77 7.35 12.11
C TYR A 166 14.22 8.05 13.41
N GLY A 167 14.85 7.32 14.35
CA GLY A 167 15.34 7.88 15.61
C GLY A 167 16.58 8.77 15.47
N ALA A 168 17.32 8.64 14.37
CA ALA A 168 18.49 9.46 14.07
C ALA A 168 18.15 10.82 13.43
N ARG A 169 16.86 11.13 13.21
CA ARG A 169 16.45 12.43 12.69
C ARG A 169 16.83 13.55 13.67
N PRO A 170 17.30 14.71 13.18
CA PRO A 170 17.37 15.90 14.01
C PRO A 170 15.97 16.15 14.58
N ASN A 171 15.86 16.25 15.91
CA ASN A 171 14.60 16.67 16.53
C ASN A 171 14.19 18.02 15.92
N PRO A 172 12.94 18.18 15.47
CA PRO A 172 12.43 19.48 15.03
C PRO A 172 12.44 20.51 16.17
#